data_AF-A0A2E3NS70-F1
#
_entry.id   AF-A0A2E3NS70-F1
#
_cell.length_a   1.000
_cell.length_b   1.000
_cell.length_c   1.000
_cell.angle_alpha   90.00
_cell.angle_beta   90.00
_cell.angle_gamma   90.00
#
_symmetry.space_group_name_H-M   'P 1'
#
loop_
_entity.id
_entity.type
_entity.pdbx_description
1 polymer ?
#
loop_
_entity_poly.entity_id
_entity_poly.type
_entity_poly.pdbx_seq_one_letter_code
_entity_poly.pdbx_strand_id
1 'polypeptide(L)'
;MSTELGNRLRRIRSQERKTLADFAEQLGVHFQSYRNYEVGSRTAPASLLVALAELGYNPDWLLLGEGPMKRPDVAALAVMCSEALAEVLEELRLGLTELKRARVLAALINQQLAASTVEVAPPEKRSIMGLLEIAA
;
A
#
# COMPACT_ATOMS: atom_id res chain seq x y z
N MET A 1 9.09 -11.18 -26.29
CA MET A 1 7.86 -10.57 -25.75
C MET A 1 8.09 -10.31 -24.26
N SER A 2 7.80 -9.11 -23.78
CA SER A 2 7.84 -8.78 -22.34
C SER A 2 6.63 -9.40 -21.66
N THR A 3 6.82 -10.14 -20.56
CA THR A 3 5.70 -10.67 -19.77
C THR A 3 5.07 -9.55 -18.93
N GLU A 4 3.83 -9.72 -18.47
CA GLU A 4 3.17 -8.77 -17.56
C GLU A 4 4.02 -8.49 -16.31
N LEU A 5 4.59 -9.54 -15.72
CA LEU A 5 5.52 -9.40 -14.60
C LEU A 5 6.77 -8.59 -14.99
N GLY A 6 7.37 -8.85 -16.16
CA GLY A 6 8.52 -8.07 -16.65
C GLY A 6 8.20 -6.58 -16.81
N ASN A 7 7.00 -6.25 -17.29
CA ASN A 7 6.52 -4.86 -17.38
C ASN A 7 6.37 -4.22 -16.00
N ARG A 8 5.83 -4.97 -15.02
CA ARG A 8 5.70 -4.50 -13.63
C ARG A 8 7.05 -4.28 -12.96
N LEU A 9 8.02 -5.18 -13.15
CA LEU A 9 9.40 -5.00 -12.69
C LEU A 9 10.04 -3.74 -13.29
N ARG A 10 9.88 -3.53 -14.61
CA ARG A 10 10.35 -2.31 -15.28
C ARG A 10 9.73 -1.05 -14.67
N ARG A 11 8.42 -1.09 -14.40
CA ARG A 11 7.68 0.02 -13.81
C ARG A 11 8.22 0.37 -12.42
N ILE A 12 8.47 -0.62 -11.56
CA ILE A 12 9.09 -0.43 -10.24
C ILE A 12 10.42 0.29 -10.39
N ARG A 13 11.34 -0.29 -11.18
CA ARG A 13 12.68 0.25 -11.36
C ARG A 13 12.67 1.68 -11.88
N SER A 14 11.80 1.99 -12.85
CA SER A 14 11.65 3.33 -13.42
C SER A 14 11.10 4.34 -12.41
N GLN A 15 10.16 3.95 -11.53
CA GLN A 15 9.68 4.81 -10.45
C GLN A 15 10.77 5.14 -9.43
N GLU A 16 11.64 4.17 -9.13
CA GLU A 16 12.82 4.40 -8.28
C GLU A 16 13.95 5.16 -9.01
N ARG A 17 13.80 5.44 -10.31
CA ARG A 17 14.81 6.09 -11.16
C ARG A 17 16.16 5.37 -11.17
N LYS A 18 16.15 4.05 -11.05
CA LYS A 18 17.36 3.21 -10.99
C LYS A 18 17.74 2.60 -12.34
N THR A 19 19.04 2.42 -12.55
CA THR A 19 19.51 1.63 -13.68
C THR A 19 19.23 0.14 -13.44
N LEU A 20 19.37 -0.67 -14.49
CA LEU A 20 19.26 -2.14 -14.35
C LEU A 20 20.30 -2.70 -13.37
N ALA A 21 21.50 -2.12 -13.30
CA ALA A 21 22.57 -2.56 -12.42
C ALA A 21 22.25 -2.25 -10.95
N ASP A 22 21.91 -0.98 -10.65
CA ASP A 22 21.62 -0.55 -9.27
C ASP A 22 20.44 -1.33 -8.68
N PHE A 23 19.41 -1.57 -9.50
CA PHE A 23 18.22 -2.26 -9.04
C PHE A 23 18.45 -3.77 -8.88
N ALA A 24 19.29 -4.39 -9.74
CA ALA A 24 19.69 -5.77 -9.56
C ALA A 24 20.53 -5.95 -8.27
N GLU A 25 21.46 -5.03 -8.01
CA GLU A 25 22.28 -5.00 -6.80
C GLU A 25 21.42 -4.85 -5.54
N GLN A 26 20.48 -3.90 -5.53
CA GLN A 26 19.53 -3.71 -4.42
C GLN A 26 18.73 -4.98 -4.12
N LEU A 27 18.33 -5.72 -5.16
CA LEU A 27 17.57 -6.96 -5.02
C LEU A 27 18.45 -8.20 -4.76
N GLY A 28 19.77 -8.03 -4.65
CA GLY A 28 20.71 -9.12 -4.43
C GLY A 28 20.77 -10.14 -5.57
N VAL A 29 20.45 -9.71 -6.80
CA VAL A 29 20.46 -10.59 -7.98
C VAL A 29 21.48 -10.15 -9.00
N HIS A 30 21.99 -11.11 -9.78
CA HIS A 30 22.91 -10.79 -10.86
C HIS A 30 22.24 -9.93 -11.94
N PHE A 31 22.93 -8.89 -12.43
CA PHE A 31 22.46 -7.97 -13.47
C PHE A 31 21.78 -8.67 -14.66
N GLN A 32 22.44 -9.69 -15.22
CA GLN A 32 21.92 -10.40 -16.39
C GLN A 32 20.64 -11.18 -16.06
N SER A 33 20.53 -11.70 -14.84
CA SER A 33 19.33 -12.39 -14.37
C SER A 33 18.17 -11.40 -14.29
N TYR A 34 18.37 -10.25 -13.66
CA TYR A 34 17.35 -9.21 -13.55
C TYR A 34 16.90 -8.71 -14.93
N ARG A 35 17.85 -8.42 -15.84
CA ARG A 35 17.54 -8.04 -17.23
C ARG A 35 16.63 -9.07 -17.91
N ASN A 36 16.93 -10.36 -17.76
CA ASN A 36 16.15 -11.44 -18.35
C ASN A 36 14.74 -11.56 -17.74
N TYR A 37 14.58 -11.27 -16.45
CA TYR A 37 13.27 -11.20 -15.81
C TYR A 37 12.44 -10.04 -16.39
N GLU A 38 13.05 -8.85 -16.50
CA GLU A 38 12.36 -7.64 -16.97
C GLU A 38 11.94 -7.72 -18.44
N VAL A 39 12.71 -8.41 -19.29
CA VAL A 39 12.34 -8.63 -20.70
C VAL A 39 11.45 -9.86 -20.91
N GLY A 40 11.16 -10.62 -19.85
CA GLY A 40 10.33 -11.83 -19.91
C GLY A 40 11.00 -13.04 -20.57
N SER A 41 12.32 -13.02 -20.77
CA SER A 41 13.06 -14.14 -21.35
C SER A 41 13.35 -15.25 -20.33
N ARG A 42 13.22 -14.95 -19.03
CA ARG A 42 13.33 -15.91 -17.94
C ARG A 42 12.27 -15.63 -16.88
N THR A 43 11.70 -16.67 -16.30
CA THR A 43 10.80 -16.56 -15.15
C THR A 43 11.56 -16.05 -13.93
N ALA A 44 11.03 -15.01 -13.29
CA ALA A 44 11.56 -14.50 -12.03
C ALA A 44 11.36 -15.53 -10.91
N PRO A 45 12.38 -15.79 -10.07
CA PRO A 45 12.23 -16.69 -8.93
C PRO A 45 11.36 -16.06 -7.85
N ALA A 46 10.72 -16.88 -7.02
CA ALA A 46 9.92 -16.42 -5.89
C ALA A 46 10.72 -15.54 -4.91
N SER A 47 12.02 -15.78 -4.75
CA SER A 47 12.90 -14.95 -3.91
C SER A 47 12.97 -13.49 -4.36
N LEU A 48 12.88 -13.21 -5.67
CA LEU A 48 12.81 -11.84 -6.18
C LEU A 48 11.52 -11.15 -5.73
N LEU A 49 10.40 -11.88 -5.74
CA LEU A 49 9.10 -11.36 -5.30
C LEU A 49 9.09 -11.09 -3.79
N VAL A 50 9.74 -11.95 -3.00
CA VAL A 50 9.93 -11.73 -1.55
C VAL A 50 10.73 -10.46 -1.30
N ALA A 51 11.88 -10.28 -1.99
CA ALA A 51 12.69 -9.08 -1.85
C ALA A 51 11.91 -7.79 -2.20
N LEU A 52 11.08 -7.84 -3.25
CA LEU A 52 10.21 -6.70 -3.60
C LEU A 52 9.11 -6.45 -2.55
N ALA A 53 8.55 -7.52 -1.97
CA ALA A 53 7.57 -7.39 -0.89
C ALA A 53 8.18 -6.77 0.37
N GLU A 54 9.43 -7.10 0.71
CA GLU A 54 10.19 -6.49 1.80
C GLU A 54 10.47 -5.00 1.56
N LEU A 55 10.60 -4.58 0.29
CA LEU A 55 10.68 -3.16 -0.11
C LEU A 55 9.32 -2.44 -0.14
N GLY A 56 8.25 -3.12 0.31
CA GLY A 56 6.90 -2.58 0.44
C GLY A 56 6.06 -2.65 -0.84
N TYR A 57 6.49 -3.41 -1.85
CA TYR A 57 5.66 -3.66 -3.04
C TYR A 57 4.59 -4.71 -2.77
N ASN A 58 3.43 -4.56 -3.39
CA ASN A 58 2.31 -5.47 -3.20
C ASN A 58 2.48 -6.74 -4.08
N PRO A 59 2.51 -7.96 -3.49
CA PRO A 59 2.59 -9.21 -4.25
C PRO A 59 1.42 -9.44 -5.20
N ASP A 60 0.20 -9.03 -4.84
CA ASP A 60 -0.98 -9.18 -5.68
C ASP A 60 -0.87 -8.31 -6.92
N TRP A 61 -0.37 -7.08 -6.75
CA TRP A 61 -0.08 -6.21 -7.87
C TRP A 61 1.05 -6.77 -8.74
N LEU A 62 2.12 -7.30 -8.15
CA LEU A 62 3.24 -7.90 -8.88
C LEU A 62 2.81 -9.09 -9.73
N LEU A 63 2.03 -10.01 -9.16
CA LEU A 63 1.66 -11.27 -9.79
C LEU A 63 0.43 -11.13 -10.66
N LEU A 64 -0.64 -10.56 -10.12
CA LEU A 64 -1.98 -10.51 -10.73
C LEU A 64 -2.24 -9.17 -11.42
N GLY A 65 -1.59 -8.10 -10.97
CA GLY A 65 -1.89 -6.74 -11.42
C GLY A 65 -3.05 -6.10 -10.66
N GLU A 66 -3.44 -6.70 -9.54
CA GLU A 66 -4.57 -6.29 -8.73
C GLU A 66 -4.14 -5.41 -7.56
N GLY A 67 -4.95 -4.41 -7.24
CA GLY A 67 -4.70 -3.49 -6.13
C GLY A 67 -3.57 -2.47 -6.39
N PRO A 68 -3.14 -1.75 -5.33
CA PRO A 68 -2.09 -0.74 -5.44
C PRO A 68 -0.71 -1.38 -5.57
N MET A 69 0.21 -0.67 -6.23
CA MET A 69 1.58 -1.12 -6.49
C MET A 69 2.43 -1.24 -5.22
N LYS A 70 2.26 -0.31 -4.27
CA LYS A 70 2.83 -0.40 -2.92
C LYS A 70 1.75 -0.81 -1.95
N ARG A 71 2.15 -1.51 -0.89
CA ARG A 71 1.27 -1.73 0.25
C ARG A 71 0.99 -0.39 0.92
N PRO A 72 -0.26 -0.11 1.30
CA PRO A 72 -0.58 1.06 2.10
C PRO A 72 0.17 1.00 3.43
N ASP A 73 0.70 2.15 3.87
CA ASP A 73 1.32 2.28 5.18
C ASP A 73 0.22 2.35 6.23
N VAL A 74 -0.07 1.20 6.85
CA VAL A 74 -1.12 1.06 7.86
C VAL A 74 -0.85 1.94 9.08
N ALA A 75 0.42 2.15 9.44
CA ALA A 75 0.77 2.98 10.59
C ALA A 75 0.48 4.46 10.29
N ALA A 76 0.92 4.95 9.13
CA ALA A 76 0.60 6.30 8.69
C ALA A 76 -0.91 6.52 8.57
N LEU A 77 -1.63 5.53 8.03
CA LEU A 77 -3.08 5.57 7.90
C LEU A 77 -3.78 5.61 9.27
N ALA A 78 -3.29 4.84 10.25
CA ALA A 78 -3.84 4.83 11.60
C ALA A 78 -3.67 6.18 12.30
N VAL A 79 -2.50 6.82 12.17
CA VAL A 79 -2.26 8.17 12.69
C VAL A 79 -3.24 9.16 12.08
N MET A 80 -3.35 9.18 10.75
CA MET A 80 -4.22 10.08 10.03
C MET A 80 -5.71 9.89 10.36
N CYS A 81 -6.15 8.63 10.44
CA CYS A 81 -7.53 8.30 10.86
C CYS A 81 -7.79 8.71 12.32
N SER A 82 -6.78 8.62 13.19
CA SER A 82 -6.88 9.05 14.58
C SER A 82 -7.01 10.57 14.72
N GLU A 83 -6.23 11.33 13.96
CA GLU A 83 -6.30 12.79 13.92
C GLU A 83 -7.65 13.27 13.40
N ALA A 84 -8.09 12.74 12.26
CA ALA A 84 -9.37 13.12 11.68
C ALA A 84 -10.56 12.75 12.58
N LEU A 85 -10.52 11.58 13.24
CA LEU A 85 -11.56 11.22 14.22
C LEU A 85 -11.56 12.18 15.42
N ALA A 86 -10.38 12.56 15.93
CA ALA A 86 -10.28 13.48 17.06
C ALA A 86 -10.88 14.85 16.72
N GLU A 87 -10.58 15.39 15.54
CA GLU A 87 -11.13 16.66 15.05
C GLU A 87 -12.66 16.65 14.99
N VAL A 88 -13.25 15.57 14.44
CA VAL A 88 -14.71 15.42 14.36
C VAL A 88 -15.34 15.27 15.74
N LEU A 89 -14.73 14.51 16.64
CA LEU A 89 -15.25 14.35 18.01
C LEU A 89 -15.23 15.67 18.79
N GLU A 90 -14.18 16.47 18.61
CA GLU A 90 -14.06 17.80 19.21
C GLU A 90 -15.13 18.75 18.67
N GLU A 91 -15.32 18.79 17.35
CA GLU A 91 -16.33 19.64 16.71
C GLU A 91 -17.75 19.32 17.23
N LEU A 92 -18.07 18.04 17.38
CA LEU A 92 -19.37 17.58 17.85
C LEU A 92 -19.50 17.57 19.37
N ARG A 93 -18.41 17.84 20.10
CA ARG A 93 -18.33 17.73 21.57
C ARG A 93 -18.75 16.36 22.09
N LEU A 94 -18.36 15.30 21.37
CA LEU A 94 -18.69 13.91 21.70
C LEU A 94 -17.54 13.21 22.42
N GLY A 95 -17.86 12.56 23.54
CA GLY A 95 -16.95 11.64 24.22
C GLY A 95 -17.24 10.20 23.83
N LEU A 96 -16.19 9.45 23.46
CA LEU A 96 -16.27 8.00 23.27
C LEU A 96 -15.47 7.28 24.33
N THR A 97 -15.93 6.09 24.73
CA THR A 97 -15.08 5.16 25.48
C THR A 97 -13.91 4.71 24.61
N GLU A 98 -12.82 4.26 25.24
CA GLU A 98 -11.65 3.73 24.52
C GLU A 98 -12.04 2.62 23.53
N LEU A 99 -12.96 1.73 23.94
CA LEU A 99 -13.46 0.65 23.09
C LEU A 99 -14.23 1.18 21.87
N LYS A 100 -15.15 2.14 22.05
CA LYS A 100 -15.90 2.73 20.93
C LYS A 100 -14.97 3.47 19.97
N ARG A 101 -14.01 4.24 20.50
CA ARG A 101 -12.99 4.92 19.70
C ARG A 101 -12.16 3.94 18.88
N ALA A 102 -11.68 2.87 19.48
CA ALA A 102 -10.91 1.83 18.79
C ALA A 102 -11.72 1.17 17.65
N ARG A 103 -13.02 0.91 17.87
CA ARG A 103 -13.90 0.33 16.84
C ARG A 103 -14.10 1.26 15.65
N VAL A 104 -14.33 2.54 15.90
CA VAL A 104 -14.49 3.55 14.83
C VAL A 104 -13.18 3.70 14.05
N LEU A 105 -12.03 3.75 14.73
CA LEU A 105 -10.72 3.80 14.07
C LEU A 105 -10.45 2.58 13.20
N ALA A 106 -10.72 1.37 13.71
CA ALA A 106 -10.56 0.15 12.93
C ALA A 106 -11.47 0.14 11.68
N ALA A 107 -12.71 0.61 11.80
CA ALA A 107 -13.64 0.73 10.68
C ALA A 107 -13.16 1.76 9.64
N LEU A 108 -12.66 2.92 10.09
CA LEU A 108 -12.09 3.95 9.22
C LEU A 108 -10.88 3.42 8.44
N ILE A 109 -9.94 2.76 9.12
CA ILE A 109 -8.75 2.18 8.49
C ILE A 109 -9.15 1.15 7.43
N ASN A 110 -10.08 0.24 7.75
CA ASN A 110 -10.56 -0.75 6.79
C ASN A 110 -11.26 -0.11 5.57
N GLN A 111 -12.05 0.95 5.79
CA GLN A 111 -12.68 1.69 4.70
C GLN A 111 -11.64 2.34 3.78
N GLN A 112 -10.58 2.92 4.35
CA GLN A 112 -9.50 3.55 3.58
C GLN A 112 -8.63 2.53 2.83
N LEU A 113 -8.36 1.37 3.44
CA LEU A 113 -7.68 0.27 2.76
C LEU A 113 -8.51 -0.26 1.57
N ALA A 114 -9.83 -0.33 1.71
CA ALA A 114 -10.73 -0.75 0.63
C ALA A 114 -10.82 0.28 -0.51
N ALA A 115 -10.72 1.58 -0.19
CA ALA A 115 -10.82 2.67 -1.17
C ALA A 115 -9.66 2.74 -2.17
N SER A 116 -8.53 2.04 -1.93
CA SER A 116 -7.44 1.78 -2.88
C SER A 116 -7.05 2.98 -3.78
N THR A 117 -6.76 4.13 -3.18
CA THR A 117 -5.91 5.13 -3.83
C THR A 117 -4.54 5.08 -3.17
N VAL A 118 -3.49 5.16 -3.99
CA VAL A 118 -2.07 5.10 -3.58
C VAL A 118 -1.70 6.25 -2.62
N GLU A 119 -2.57 7.24 -2.49
CA GLU A 119 -2.38 8.45 -1.72
C GLU A 119 -3.21 8.35 -0.44
N VAL A 120 -2.51 8.27 0.69
CA VAL A 120 -3.13 8.28 2.02
C VAL A 120 -3.67 9.70 2.24
N ALA A 121 -4.97 9.89 2.05
CA ALA A 121 -5.65 11.15 2.30
C ALA A 121 -6.48 11.08 3.59
N PRO A 122 -6.63 12.19 4.34
CA PRO A 122 -7.44 12.19 5.54
C PRO A 122 -8.86 11.70 5.24
N PRO A 123 -9.45 10.84 6.09
CA PRO A 123 -10.80 10.36 5.85
C PRO A 123 -11.79 11.53 5.86
N GLU A 124 -12.70 11.53 4.88
CA GLU A 124 -13.73 12.57 4.82
C GLU A 124 -14.61 12.57 6.07
N LYS A 125 -14.92 13.76 6.58
CA LYS A 125 -15.81 13.95 7.74
C LYS A 125 -17.12 13.17 7.62
N ARG A 126 -17.73 13.13 6.42
CA ARG A 126 -18.98 12.39 6.18
C ARG A 126 -18.84 10.89 6.49
N SER A 127 -17.70 10.29 6.15
CA SER A 127 -17.42 8.88 6.45
C SER A 127 -17.29 8.65 7.95
N ILE A 128 -16.61 9.56 8.66
CA ILE A 128 -16.48 9.51 10.13
C ILE A 128 -17.86 9.60 10.79
N MET A 129 -18.70 10.55 10.36
CA MET A 129 -20.07 10.71 10.87
C MET A 129 -20.89 9.43 10.72
N GLY A 130 -20.91 8.82 9.53
CA GLY A 130 -21.67 7.59 9.29
C GLY A 130 -21.22 6.43 10.19
N LEU A 131 -19.93 6.34 10.52
CA LEU A 131 -19.42 5.31 11.43
C LEU A 131 -19.77 5.59 12.90
N LEU A 132 -19.79 6.86 13.31
CA LEU A 132 -20.22 7.25 14.66
C LEU A 132 -21.70 6.90 14.90
N GLU A 133 -22.56 7.07 13.89
CA GLU A 133 -23.98 6.72 13.96
C GLU A 133 -24.22 5.22 14.17
N ILE A 134 -23.36 4.36 13.60
CA ILE A 134 -23.46 2.90 13.74
C ILE A 134 -22.85 2.40 15.07
N ALA A 135 -21.91 3.14 15.65
CA ALA A 135 -21.21 2.79 16.87
C ALA A 135 -21.86 3.34 18.16
N ALA A 136 -22.87 4.20 18.04
CA ALA A 136 -23.64 4.76 19.14
C ALA A 136 -24.56 3.71 19.77
#